data_AF-A0A520U0M1-F1
#
_entry.id   AF-A0A520U0M1-F1
#
_cell.length_a   1.000
_cell.length_b   1.000
_cell.length_c   1.000
_cell.angle_alpha   90.00
_cell.angle_beta   90.00
_cell.angle_gamma   90.00
#
_symmetry.space_group_name_H-M   'P 1'
#
loop_
_entity.id
_entity.type
_entity.pdbx_description
1 polymer ?
#
loop_
_entity_poly.entity_id
_entity_poly.type
_entity_poly.pdbx_seq_one_letter_code
_entity_poly.pdbx_strand_id
1 'polypeptide(L)' 'MGYSHQNSKGKTYFLHSKDVELKGGRQQTIYYFAKDSRPEACDLPAGKVVIENTKTGLPFLKGK' A
#
# COMPACT_ATOMS: atom_id res chain seq x y z
N MET A 1 -12.08 -5.70 6.28
CA MET A 1 -12.04 -4.24 6.06
C MET A 1 -10.67 -3.93 5.49
N GLY A 2 -10.51 -2.90 4.67
CA GLY A 2 -9.18 -2.52 4.15
C GLY A 2 -8.58 -1.39 4.96
N TYR A 3 -7.26 -1.37 5.12
CA TYR A 3 -6.59 -0.24 5.74
C TYR A 3 -6.67 1.01 4.84
N SER A 4 -6.94 2.18 5.43
CA SER A 4 -6.92 3.46 4.73
C SER A 4 -6.05 4.48 5.44
N HIS A 5 -5.40 5.35 4.67
CA HIS A 5 -4.52 6.41 5.15
C HIS A 5 -4.89 7.73 4.50
N GLN A 6 -5.10 8.78 5.29
CA GLN A 6 -5.19 10.14 4.77
C GLN A 6 -3.80 10.75 4.77
N ASN A 7 -3.34 11.21 3.59
CA ASN A 7 -2.03 11.82 3.49
C ASN A 7 -2.02 13.25 4.04
N SER A 8 -0.82 13.82 4.20
CA SER A 8 -0.57 15.23 4.56
C SER A 8 -1.24 16.27 3.66
N LYS A 9 -1.70 15.89 2.47
CA LYS A 9 -2.42 16.75 1.51
C LYS A 9 -3.95 16.53 1.57
N GLY A 10 -4.47 15.84 2.59
CA GLY A 10 -5.88 15.59 2.80
C GLY A 10 -6.51 14.52 1.88
N LYS A 11 -5.71 13.81 1.07
CA LYS A 11 -6.19 12.77 0.15
C LYS A 11 -6.18 11.41 0.83
N THR A 12 -7.30 10.70 0.75
CA THR A 12 -7.42 9.33 1.25
C THR A 12 -6.89 8.33 0.23
N TYR A 13 -6.10 7.40 0.73
CA TYR A 13 -5.61 6.24 0.00
C TYR A 13 -5.99 4.97 0.76
N PHE A 14 -6.23 3.92 0.01
CA PHE A 14 -6.56 2.58 0.50
C PHE A 14 -5.39 1.66 0.20
N LEU A 15 -5.09 0.75 1.13
CA LEU A 15 -4.07 -0.25 0.98
C LEU A 15 -4.63 -1.48 0.30
N HIS A 16 -3.89 -2.00 -0.67
CA HIS A 16 -4.22 -3.22 -1.41
C HIS A 16 -3.03 -4.16 -1.41
N SER A 17 -3.31 -5.45 -1.59
CA SER A 17 -2.30 -6.49 -1.81
C SER A 17 -2.57 -7.25 -3.09
N LYS A 18 -1.50 -7.60 -3.82
CA LYS A 18 -1.60 -8.44 -5.01
C LYS A 18 -0.42 -9.39 -5.08
N ASP A 19 -0.68 -10.64 -5.42
CA ASP A 19 0.37 -11.58 -5.78
C ASP A 19 0.80 -11.34 -7.23
N VAL A 20 2.08 -11.09 -7.41
CA VAL A 20 2.68 -10.85 -8.72
C VAL A 20 3.85 -11.77 -8.94
N GLU A 21 4.02 -12.19 -10.19
CA GLU A 21 5.23 -12.87 -10.63
C GLU A 21 6.27 -11.83 -11.04
N LEU A 22 7.38 -11.79 -10.32
CA LEU A 22 8.50 -10.93 -10.67
C LEU A 22 9.33 -11.54 -11.81
N LYS A 23 10.10 -10.68 -12.47
CA LYS A 23 11.07 -11.10 -13.48
C LYS A 23 12.00 -12.16 -12.90
N GLY A 24 11.98 -13.37 -13.45
CA GLY A 24 12.70 -14.53 -12.94
C GLY A 24 11.83 -15.61 -12.28
N GLY A 25 10.49 -15.51 -12.36
CA GLY A 25 9.56 -16.56 -11.93
C GLY A 25 9.25 -16.56 -10.43
N ARG A 26 9.76 -15.58 -9.69
CA ARG A 26 9.52 -15.48 -8.24
C ARG A 26 8.14 -14.88 -7.98
N GLN A 27 7.27 -15.64 -7.32
CA GLN A 27 6.03 -15.10 -6.78
C GLN A 27 6.29 -14.23 -5.55
N GLN A 28 5.69 -13.05 -5.53
CA GLN A 28 5.76 -12.13 -4.40
C GLN A 28 4.43 -11.39 -4.22
N THR A 29 3.95 -11.31 -2.98
CA THR A 29 2.89 -10.40 -2.60
C THR A 29 3.43 -8.98 -2.52
N ILE A 30 2.90 -8.09 -3.36
CA ILE A 30 3.17 -6.65 -3.31
C ILE A 30 2.04 -5.93 -2.57
N TYR A 31 2.39 -4.79 -1.98
CA TYR A 31 1.45 -3.90 -1.33
C TYR A 31 1.52 -2.53 -1.99
N TYR A 32 0.38 -1.91 -2.26
CA TYR A 32 0.32 -0.58 -2.88
C TYR A 32 -0.87 0.22 -2.37
N PHE A 33 -0.76 1.54 -2.48
CA PHE A 33 -1.82 2.47 -2.14
C PHE A 33 -2.51 3.01 -3.40
N ALA A 34 -3.84 2.97 -3.44
CA ALA A 34 -4.66 3.59 -4.49
C ALA A 34 -5.70 4.54 -3.89
N LYS A 35 -6.26 5.46 -4.69
CA LYS A 35 -7.26 6.43 -4.21
C LYS A 35 -8.67 5.86 -4.13
N ASP A 36 -8.88 4.73 -4.78
CA ASP A 36 -10.12 3.99 -4.87
C ASP A 36 -10.01 2.67 -4.10
N SER A 37 -11.09 2.30 -3.42
CA SER A 37 -11.20 0.98 -2.79
C SER A 37 -11.50 -0.05 -3.88
N ARG A 38 -10.76 -1.16 -3.85
CA ARG A 38 -10.88 -2.27 -4.82
C ARG A 38 -11.08 -3.57 -4.06
N PRO A 39 -11.50 -4.66 -4.71
CA PRO A 39 -11.63 -5.97 -4.07
C PRO A 39 -10.33 -6.45 -3.41
N GLU A 40 -9.18 -5.97 -3.89
CA GLU A 40 -7.83 -6.30 -3.41
C GLU A 40 -7.45 -5.57 -2.10
N ALA A 41 -8.38 -4.83 -1.48
CA ALA A 41 -8.10 -4.08 -0.27
C ALA A 41 -7.67 -5.03 0.86
N CYS A 42 -6.61 -4.68 1.58
CA CYS A 42 -6.06 -5.51 2.63
C CYS A 42 -5.78 -4.69 3.90
N ASP A 43 -5.63 -5.40 5.01
CA ASP A 43 -5.17 -4.82 6.28
C ASP A 43 -3.68 -4.50 6.23
N LEU A 44 -3.23 -3.62 7.13
CA LEU A 44 -1.81 -3.28 7.28
C LEU A 44 -1.05 -4.52 7.82
N PRO A 45 -0.10 -5.10 7.05
CA PRO A 45 0.61 -6.29 7.49
C PRO A 45 1.50 -6.00 8.71
N ALA A 46 1.64 -6.99 9.58
CA ALA A 46 2.50 -6.91 10.76
C ALA A 46 3.95 -6.55 10.38
N GLY A 47 4.58 -5.71 11.20
CA GLY A 47 5.96 -5.27 10.99
C GLY A 47 6.14 -4.27 9.84
N LYS A 48 5.06 -3.73 9.26
CA LYS A 48 5.12 -2.61 8.32
C LYS A 48 4.51 -1.35 8.91
N VAL A 49 5.06 -0.22 8.52
CA VAL A 49 4.55 1.12 8.85
C VAL A 49 4.28 1.91 7.58
N VAL A 50 3.29 2.79 7.64
CA VAL A 50 2.96 3.69 6.52
C VAL A 50 3.83 4.93 6.62
N ILE A 51 4.48 5.27 5.52
CA ILE A 51 5.26 6.50 5.38
C ILE A 51 4.78 7.21 4.12
N GLU A 52 4.86 8.53 4.11
CA GLU A 52 4.53 9.35 2.96
C GLU A 52 5.78 9.84 2.27
N ASN A 53 5.78 9.79 0.93
CA ASN A 53 6.79 10.48 0.15
C ASN A 53 6.56 11.99 0.27
N THR A 54 7.51 12.73 0.85
CA THR A 54 7.36 14.17 1.12
C THR A 54 7.18 15.02 -0.14
N LYS A 55 7.69 14.58 -1.30
CA LYS A 55 7.53 15.30 -2.56
C LYS A 55 6.15 15.08 -3.17
N THR A 56 5.75 13.82 -3.33
CA THR A 56 4.51 13.48 -4.04
C THR A 56 3.28 13.46 -3.13
N GLY A 57 3.47 13.14 -1.84
CA GLY A 57 2.42 12.83 -0.87
C GLY A 57 1.88 11.41 -1.02
N LEU A 58 2.54 10.53 -1.78
CA LEU A 58 2.11 9.14 -1.97
C LEU A 58 2.48 8.30 -0.74
N PRO A 59 1.50 7.64 -0.08
CA PRO A 59 1.80 6.69 0.99
C PRO A 59 2.43 5.42 0.45
N PHE A 60 3.36 4.84 1.20
CA PHE A 60 3.97 3.54 0.92
C PHE A 60 4.32 2.81 2.22
N LEU A 61 4.47 1.49 2.15
CA LEU A 61 4.86 0.68 3.29
C LEU A 61 6.38 0.60 3.41
N LYS A 62 6.89 0.82 4.61
CA LYS A 62 8.28 0.55 4.98
C LYS A 62 8.32 -0.58 6.02
N GLY A 63 9.31 -1.45 5.91
CA GLY A 63 9.62 -2.39 7.00
C GLY A 63 10.00 -1.62 8.26
N LYS A 64 9.53 -2.10 9.41
CA LYS A 64 9.89 -1.55 10.71
C LYS A 64 11.35 -1.79 11.04
#